data_AF-A0A1R4KIG3-F1
#
_entry.id   AF-A0A1R4KIG3-F1
#
_cell.length_a   1.000
_cell.length_b   1.000
_cell.length_c   1.000
_cell.angle_alpha   90.00
_cell.angle_beta   90.00
_cell.angle_gamma   90.00
#
_symmetry.space_group_name_H-M   'P 1'
#
loop_
_entity.id
_entity.type
_entity.pdbx_description
1 polymer ?
#
loop_
_entity_poly.entity_id
_entity_poly.type
_entity_poly.pdbx_seq_one_letter_code
_entity_poly.pdbx_strand_id
1 'polypeptide(L)'
;MRHVDTIDEATAIAAEILGPRKKPLVLISTDAQGKFLFDPSHVEREAGSDADVVTIAHGLVTFALEDALPEKTSVHSGAARSYPVDFGTDPDWQRSILRFPDRHTSDDLIEDALAQVTFFPSPQPVSRREWVRAIVERVSGGTGNIAKLDNGELVSVVADHLPPSVSLSDALAVGEPVEGWLLDRDLAPEVSEVDYSRFADGAVTLARVVKVTPARTKLVLHPSDTSGIDLRRRDVIPGIDDGENADVQVSDIVRVGQTVRARVTRSGRSLGLSLVGVDPEVALVPPLSLLSGGSPWLREGVDGVADPALTRVPATPAESMPAPPAGYTIDVPASPVSTLAAGSPSTLHDHPSPTAALNDIRDELSGLRGAFARLSRELRAGTDLETIDRLRDEVAGLTSALHQERDVRRERDTIIAGLRVELREARAQRATPTESRRTDRASWPSGDAWLRFEVLSTWAGRSTAPDKTNHPLREYTIGTDFVPSLTPLDAGQLEKALRAIVDVVTGRASEITGRQLHRLRTGEAGNSPYVSRADGATCWRASIEINVASARRLHYWQHPNGSIELSRVVLHDDFQP
;
A
#
# COMPACT_ATOMS: atom_id res chain seq x y z
N MET A 1 -6.07 -6.45 44.34
CA MET A 1 -6.06 -5.04 43.94
C MET A 1 -6.22 -4.16 45.17
N ARG A 2 -5.52 -3.03 45.25
CA ARG A 2 -5.65 -2.03 46.33
C ARG A 2 -6.58 -0.89 45.87
N HIS A 3 -7.37 -0.34 46.79
CA HIS A 3 -8.09 0.93 46.58
C HIS A 3 -7.42 2.04 47.39
N VAL A 4 -7.48 3.28 46.90
CA VAL A 4 -6.91 4.48 47.50
C VAL A 4 -8.04 5.51 47.60
N ASP A 5 -8.48 5.81 48.83
CA ASP A 5 -9.59 6.75 49.09
C ASP A 5 -9.22 7.89 50.06
N THR A 6 -7.99 7.91 50.59
CA THR A 6 -7.47 8.99 51.43
C THR A 6 -6.30 9.77 50.81
N ILE A 7 -6.10 11.01 51.26
CA ILE A 7 -4.99 11.89 50.84
C ILE A 7 -3.62 11.30 51.23
N ASP A 8 -3.52 10.66 52.39
CA ASP A 8 -2.27 10.05 52.85
C ASP A 8 -1.90 8.83 51.98
N GLU A 9 -2.88 8.02 51.58
CA GLU A 9 -2.68 6.92 50.62
C GLU A 9 -2.39 7.43 49.20
N ALA A 10 -2.99 8.55 48.78
CA ALA A 10 -2.65 9.21 47.51
C ALA A 10 -1.19 9.71 47.49
N THR A 11 -0.69 10.17 48.64
CA THR A 11 0.72 10.54 48.80
C THR A 11 1.62 9.30 48.81
N ALA A 12 1.17 8.21 49.46
CA ALA A 12 1.90 6.94 49.48
C ALA A 12 1.98 6.29 48.09
N ILE A 13 0.90 6.30 47.30
CA ILE A 13 0.91 5.75 45.93
C ILE A 13 1.76 6.62 44.99
N ALA A 14 1.81 7.94 45.18
CA ALA A 14 2.74 8.80 44.45
C ALA A 14 4.21 8.44 44.76
N ALA A 15 4.54 8.26 46.03
CA ALA A 15 5.87 7.82 46.46
C ALA A 15 6.22 6.40 45.99
N GLU A 16 5.22 5.53 45.80
CA GLU A 16 5.39 4.19 45.23
C GLU A 16 5.60 4.25 43.70
N ILE A 17 4.86 5.09 42.99
CA ILE A 17 5.02 5.35 41.54
C ILE A 17 6.41 5.91 41.23
N LEU A 18 6.88 6.87 42.04
CA LEU A 18 8.22 7.47 41.92
C LEU A 18 9.32 6.64 42.61
N GLY A 19 8.95 5.60 43.36
CA GLY A 19 9.86 4.71 44.07
C GLY A 19 10.34 3.53 43.22
N PRO A 20 11.37 2.79 43.68
CA PRO A 20 11.84 1.60 43.01
C PRO A 20 10.80 0.47 43.11
N ARG A 21 10.20 0.09 41.98
CA ARG A 21 9.24 -1.01 41.87
C ARG A 21 9.82 -2.20 41.10
N LYS A 22 9.24 -3.39 41.33
CA LYS A 22 9.58 -4.62 40.59
C LYS A 22 8.64 -4.91 39.41
N LYS A 23 7.51 -4.19 39.34
CA LYS A 23 6.48 -4.34 38.32
C LYS A 23 5.92 -2.97 37.91
N PRO A 24 5.37 -2.83 36.69
CA PRO A 24 4.52 -1.71 36.34
C PRO A 24 3.33 -1.61 37.29
N LEU A 25 2.82 -0.39 37.47
CA LEU A 25 1.68 -0.12 38.35
C LEU A 25 0.56 0.48 37.50
N VAL A 26 -0.56 -0.21 37.41
CA VAL A 26 -1.76 0.31 36.72
C VAL A 26 -2.62 1.03 37.74
N LEU A 27 -2.90 2.31 37.49
CA LEU A 27 -3.74 3.14 38.35
C LEU A 27 -5.00 3.56 37.60
N ILE A 28 -6.15 3.11 38.09
CA ILE A 28 -7.47 3.37 37.49
C ILE A 28 -8.27 4.28 38.42
N SER A 29 -8.64 5.48 37.96
CA SER A 29 -9.48 6.39 38.75
C SER A 29 -10.97 6.11 38.57
N THR A 30 -11.78 6.46 39.57
CA THR A 30 -13.24 6.59 39.39
C THR A 30 -13.60 7.90 38.69
N ASP A 31 -14.81 7.99 38.15
CA ASP A 31 -15.43 9.22 37.68
C ASP A 31 -16.03 10.05 38.83
N ALA A 32 -16.68 11.17 38.49
CA ALA A 32 -17.33 12.06 39.46
C ALA A 32 -18.55 11.44 40.18
N GLN A 33 -19.01 10.26 39.72
CA GLN A 33 -20.09 9.47 40.31
C GLN A 33 -19.54 8.29 41.13
N GLY A 34 -18.21 8.15 41.26
CA GLY A 34 -17.56 7.07 41.99
C GLY A 34 -17.51 5.75 41.21
N LYS A 35 -17.80 5.76 39.91
CA LYS A 35 -17.81 4.56 39.06
C LYS A 35 -16.46 4.39 38.34
N PHE A 36 -15.98 3.16 38.23
CA PHE A 36 -14.89 2.84 37.31
C PHE A 36 -15.41 2.75 35.87
N LEU A 37 -14.71 3.42 34.94
CA LEU A 37 -15.06 3.42 33.51
C LEU A 37 -14.23 2.42 32.70
N PHE A 38 -13.10 1.97 33.25
CA PHE A 38 -12.41 0.72 32.89
C PHE A 38 -12.80 -0.38 33.89
N ASP A 39 -12.68 -1.66 33.55
CA ASP A 39 -12.92 -2.78 34.49
C ASP A 39 -11.62 -3.15 35.22
N PRO A 40 -11.42 -2.76 36.50
CA PRO A 40 -10.18 -3.03 37.21
C PRO A 40 -9.99 -4.52 37.53
N SER A 41 -11.10 -5.28 37.61
CA SER A 41 -11.06 -6.72 37.88
C SER A 41 -10.66 -7.50 36.63
N HIS A 42 -10.98 -6.98 35.43
CA HIS A 42 -10.47 -7.51 34.17
C HIS A 42 -8.97 -7.26 34.04
N VAL A 43 -8.53 -6.01 34.25
CA VAL A 43 -7.10 -5.66 34.20
C VAL A 43 -6.30 -6.48 35.22
N GLU A 44 -6.79 -6.66 36.46
CA GLU A 44 -6.09 -7.50 37.46
C GLU A 44 -6.00 -8.99 37.06
N ARG A 45 -7.04 -9.56 36.44
CA ARG A 45 -7.01 -10.97 35.99
C ARG A 45 -6.02 -11.19 34.85
N GLU A 46 -6.04 -10.32 33.84
CA GLU A 46 -5.24 -10.49 32.62
C GLU A 46 -3.78 -10.06 32.83
N ALA A 47 -3.51 -9.01 33.62
CA ALA A 47 -2.15 -8.62 33.97
C ALA A 47 -1.50 -9.58 35.00
N GLY A 48 -2.32 -10.35 35.74
CA GLY A 48 -1.89 -11.50 36.54
C GLY A 48 -0.76 -11.19 37.54
N SER A 49 0.39 -11.83 37.34
CA SER A 49 1.57 -11.62 38.20
C SER A 49 2.43 -10.42 37.79
N ASP A 50 2.18 -9.79 36.65
CA ASP A 50 3.20 -9.05 35.91
C ASP A 50 3.09 -7.54 36.09
N ALA A 51 1.91 -7.01 36.43
CA ALA A 51 1.69 -5.64 36.89
C ALA A 51 0.88 -5.60 38.20
N ASP A 52 1.08 -4.56 39.01
CA ASP A 52 0.30 -4.34 40.24
C ASP A 52 -0.86 -3.36 39.95
N VAL A 53 -2.10 -3.83 40.10
CA VAL A 53 -3.31 -3.03 39.82
C VAL A 53 -3.84 -2.34 41.08
N VAL A 54 -3.98 -1.02 40.97
CA VAL A 54 -4.43 -0.11 42.03
C VAL A 54 -5.57 0.75 41.48
N THR A 55 -6.54 1.04 42.33
CA THR A 55 -7.65 1.93 42.02
C THR A 55 -7.65 3.14 42.93
N ILE A 56 -8.15 4.29 42.46
CA ILE A 56 -8.16 5.54 43.21
C ILE A 56 -9.50 6.28 43.09
N ALA A 57 -9.99 6.82 44.20
CA ALA A 57 -11.19 7.64 44.24
C ALA A 57 -10.96 9.02 43.57
N HIS A 58 -11.93 9.51 42.81
CA HIS A 58 -11.90 10.85 42.23
C HIS A 58 -11.95 11.97 43.28
N GLY A 59 -11.50 13.17 42.89
CA GLY A 59 -11.64 14.42 43.64
C GLY A 59 -10.37 14.76 44.39
N LEU A 60 -10.50 15.10 45.68
CA LEU A 60 -9.39 15.54 46.53
C LEU A 60 -8.23 14.53 46.59
N VAL A 61 -8.54 13.24 46.46
CA VAL A 61 -7.56 12.13 46.45
C VAL A 61 -6.73 12.16 45.15
N THR A 62 -7.36 12.32 43.99
CA THR A 62 -6.65 12.52 42.70
C THR A 62 -5.92 13.86 42.61
N PHE A 63 -6.37 14.90 43.30
CA PHE A 63 -5.63 16.18 43.38
C PHE A 63 -4.40 16.06 44.28
N ALA A 64 -4.47 15.37 45.42
CA ALA A 64 -3.31 15.07 46.24
C ALA A 64 -2.27 14.21 45.50
N LEU A 65 -2.74 13.27 44.66
CA LEU A 65 -1.88 12.53 43.73
C LEU A 65 -1.23 13.45 42.68
N GLU A 66 -1.97 14.42 42.13
CA GLU A 66 -1.45 15.37 41.14
C GLU A 66 -0.43 16.34 41.74
N ASP A 67 -0.63 16.80 42.98
CA ASP A 67 0.35 17.64 43.71
C ASP A 67 1.64 16.88 44.07
N ALA A 68 1.56 15.55 44.21
CA ALA A 68 2.67 14.67 44.59
C ALA A 68 3.42 14.03 43.39
N LEU A 69 2.87 14.12 42.18
CA LEU A 69 3.46 13.58 40.95
C LEU A 69 3.96 14.68 40.00
N PRO A 70 4.91 14.38 39.09
CA PRO A 70 5.35 15.32 38.06
C PRO A 70 4.23 15.76 37.12
N GLU A 71 4.36 16.96 36.52
CA GLU A 71 3.32 17.55 35.67
C GLU A 71 2.82 16.59 34.59
N LYS A 72 1.50 16.54 34.39
CA LYS A 72 0.81 15.70 33.40
C LYS A 72 0.96 14.19 33.59
N THR A 73 1.44 13.72 34.74
CA THR A 73 1.59 12.26 35.01
C THR A 73 0.46 11.66 35.85
N SER A 74 -0.37 12.46 36.53
CA SER A 74 -1.50 11.98 37.35
C SER A 74 -2.69 11.41 36.54
N VAL A 75 -3.63 10.77 37.23
CA VAL A 75 -4.91 10.24 36.72
C VAL A 75 -6.10 10.88 37.44
N HIS A 76 -7.21 11.11 36.74
CA HIS A 76 -8.44 11.69 37.29
C HIS A 76 -9.65 11.40 36.38
N SER A 77 -10.86 11.64 36.90
CA SER A 77 -12.12 11.68 36.14
C SER A 77 -12.41 10.42 35.31
N GLY A 78 -12.19 9.24 35.90
CA GLY A 78 -12.43 7.94 35.24
C GLY A 78 -11.33 7.51 34.28
N ALA A 79 -10.26 8.29 34.13
CA ALA A 79 -9.09 7.95 33.33
C ALA A 79 -8.14 7.00 34.09
N ALA A 80 -7.24 6.37 33.34
CA ALA A 80 -6.28 5.40 33.85
C ALA A 80 -4.90 5.53 33.19
N ARG A 81 -3.86 5.01 33.84
CA ARG A 81 -2.49 4.91 33.32
C ARG A 81 -1.83 3.63 33.81
N SER A 82 -0.86 3.14 33.04
CA SER A 82 0.19 2.25 33.57
C SER A 82 1.49 3.05 33.75
N TYR A 83 2.18 2.87 34.88
CA TYR A 83 3.48 3.48 35.16
C TYR A 83 4.59 2.41 35.11
N PRO A 84 5.64 2.57 34.26
CA PRO A 84 6.73 1.62 34.18
C PRO A 84 7.54 1.54 35.48
N VAL A 85 8.32 0.47 35.65
CA VAL A 85 9.09 0.19 36.89
C VAL A 85 10.08 1.28 37.27
N ASP A 86 10.62 1.99 36.29
CA ASP A 86 11.66 3.00 36.41
C ASP A 86 11.12 4.44 36.40
N PHE A 87 9.79 4.62 36.37
CA PHE A 87 9.14 5.91 36.13
C PHE A 87 9.64 7.06 37.03
N GLY A 88 10.01 6.78 38.28
CA GLY A 88 10.60 7.79 39.17
C GLY A 88 11.98 8.32 38.74
N THR A 89 12.71 7.58 37.91
CA THR A 89 14.04 7.98 37.40
C THR A 89 13.97 8.81 36.12
N ASP A 90 12.92 8.60 35.32
CA ASP A 90 12.62 9.34 34.08
C ASP A 90 11.09 9.48 33.94
N PRO A 91 10.47 10.46 34.64
CA PRO A 91 9.02 10.58 34.75
C PRO A 91 8.39 11.27 33.54
N ASP A 92 8.55 10.67 32.36
CA ASP A 92 7.95 11.16 31.13
C ASP A 92 6.51 10.66 30.95
N TRP A 93 5.57 11.60 30.87
CA TRP A 93 4.16 11.34 30.59
C TRP A 93 3.91 10.65 29.24
N GLN A 94 4.84 10.70 28.28
CA GLN A 94 4.73 9.94 27.03
C GLN A 94 4.96 8.43 27.23
N ARG A 95 5.69 8.04 28.29
CA ARG A 95 5.95 6.65 28.68
C ARG A 95 4.84 6.05 29.56
N SER A 96 3.91 6.89 30.03
CA SER A 96 2.75 6.53 30.85
C SER A 96 1.51 7.25 30.32
N ILE A 97 0.98 6.79 29.18
CA ILE A 97 -0.08 7.47 28.43
C ILE A 97 -1.40 7.49 29.21
N LEU A 98 -2.05 8.66 29.30
CA LEU A 98 -3.37 8.80 29.91
C LEU A 98 -4.44 8.17 28.99
N ARG A 99 -5.06 7.09 29.45
CA ARG A 99 -6.16 6.42 28.76
C ARG A 99 -7.49 6.96 29.28
N PHE A 100 -8.31 7.46 28.35
CA PHE A 100 -9.68 7.88 28.59
C PHE A 100 -10.68 6.85 28.02
N PRO A 101 -11.79 6.57 28.72
CA PRO A 101 -12.74 5.52 28.34
C PRO A 101 -13.64 5.88 27.14
N ASP A 102 -13.54 7.10 26.60
CA ASP A 102 -14.19 7.51 25.35
C ASP A 102 -13.46 6.97 24.10
N ARG A 103 -12.19 6.58 24.26
CA ARG A 103 -11.28 6.18 23.16
C ARG A 103 -10.55 4.87 23.41
N HIS A 104 -10.46 4.43 24.66
CA HIS A 104 -9.66 3.29 25.08
C HIS A 104 -10.50 2.33 25.92
N THR A 105 -10.10 1.07 25.85
CA THR A 105 -10.70 -0.06 26.55
C THR A 105 -9.81 -0.49 27.73
N SER A 106 -10.26 -1.50 28.48
CA SER A 106 -9.41 -2.10 29.51
C SER A 106 -8.26 -2.92 28.91
N ASP A 107 -8.39 -3.36 27.65
CA ASP A 107 -7.36 -4.11 26.95
C ASP A 107 -6.20 -3.20 26.53
N ASP A 108 -6.44 -1.92 26.20
CA ASP A 108 -5.39 -0.91 25.99
C ASP A 108 -4.51 -0.74 27.25
N LEU A 109 -5.10 -0.82 28.45
CA LEU A 109 -4.37 -0.73 29.72
C LEU A 109 -3.55 -1.98 30.03
N ILE A 110 -4.05 -3.16 29.63
CA ILE A 110 -3.32 -4.42 29.73
C ILE A 110 -2.14 -4.41 28.77
N GLU A 111 -2.32 -3.93 27.53
CA GLU A 111 -1.25 -3.77 26.55
C GLU A 111 -0.18 -2.77 27.04
N ASP A 112 -0.58 -1.60 27.54
CA ASP A 112 0.35 -0.62 28.16
C ASP A 112 1.16 -1.25 29.30
N ALA A 113 0.50 -1.98 30.19
CA ALA A 113 1.14 -2.61 31.34
C ALA A 113 2.13 -3.69 30.93
N LEU A 114 1.74 -4.60 30.03
CA LEU A 114 2.59 -5.70 29.56
C LEU A 114 3.76 -5.18 28.70
N ALA A 115 3.56 -4.14 27.88
CA ALA A 115 4.65 -3.46 27.19
C ALA A 115 5.69 -2.89 28.19
N GLN A 116 5.22 -2.30 29.29
CA GLN A 116 6.11 -1.79 30.35
C GLN A 116 6.81 -2.90 31.17
N VAL A 117 6.32 -4.14 31.17
CA VAL A 117 7.06 -5.31 31.72
C VAL A 117 8.25 -5.66 30.81
N THR A 118 8.10 -5.50 29.49
CA THR A 118 9.20 -5.75 28.55
C THR A 118 10.23 -4.62 28.50
N PHE A 119 9.88 -3.42 28.94
CA PHE A 119 10.70 -2.21 28.83
C PHE A 119 11.41 -1.86 30.16
N PHE A 120 12.53 -2.53 30.44
CA PHE A 120 13.48 -2.11 31.49
C PHE A 120 14.58 -1.22 30.89
N PRO A 121 14.58 0.12 31.09
CA PRO A 121 15.74 0.94 30.80
C PRO A 121 16.75 0.78 31.94
N SER A 122 17.55 -0.28 31.87
CA SER A 122 18.91 -0.15 32.38
C SER A 122 19.60 0.98 31.61
N PRO A 123 20.48 1.80 32.21
CA PRO A 123 21.40 2.66 31.47
C PRO A 123 22.45 1.80 30.76
N GLN A 124 22.02 1.02 29.77
CA GLN A 124 22.87 0.38 28.79
C GLN A 124 23.47 1.48 27.88
N PRO A 125 24.75 1.40 27.51
CA PRO A 125 25.28 2.25 26.46
C PRO A 125 24.47 2.01 25.19
N VAL A 126 24.09 3.08 24.49
CA VAL A 126 23.26 3.07 23.27
C VAL A 126 23.59 1.84 22.42
N SER A 127 22.70 0.85 22.42
CA SER A 127 23.00 -0.50 21.94
C SER A 127 23.54 -0.43 20.52
N ARG A 128 24.84 -0.69 20.37
CA ARG A 128 25.49 -0.59 19.08
C ARG A 128 24.95 -1.71 18.22
N ARG A 129 24.30 -1.36 17.09
CA ARG A 129 23.84 -2.34 16.10
C ARG A 129 24.94 -3.36 15.83
N GLU A 130 24.68 -4.61 16.19
CA GLU A 130 25.61 -5.70 16.04
C GLU A 130 25.18 -6.55 14.85
N TRP A 131 26.13 -6.97 14.01
CA TRP A 131 25.84 -7.92 12.95
C TRP A 131 25.86 -9.33 13.55
N VAL A 132 24.71 -10.00 13.55
CA VAL A 132 24.55 -11.31 14.17
C VAL A 132 23.97 -12.33 13.20
N ARG A 133 24.15 -13.60 13.55
CA ARG A 133 23.51 -14.75 12.93
C ARG A 133 22.60 -15.43 13.95
N ALA A 134 21.39 -15.78 13.53
CA ALA A 134 20.41 -16.46 14.36
C ALA A 134 19.76 -17.61 13.58
N ILE A 135 19.29 -18.65 14.27
CA ILE A 135 18.51 -19.75 13.69
C ILE A 135 17.02 -19.48 13.95
N VAL A 136 16.21 -19.41 12.90
CA VAL A 136 14.76 -19.17 13.00
C VAL A 136 14.10 -20.31 13.80
N GLU A 137 13.46 -20.00 14.92
CA GLU A 137 12.75 -20.97 15.76
C GLU A 137 11.25 -20.96 15.48
N ARG A 138 10.68 -19.81 15.09
CA ARG A 138 9.26 -19.67 14.77
C ARG A 138 9.03 -18.68 13.63
N VAL A 139 8.22 -19.08 12.65
CA VAL A 139 7.66 -18.18 11.62
C VAL A 139 6.16 -18.10 11.84
N SER A 140 5.62 -16.89 11.94
CA SER A 140 4.19 -16.63 12.21
C SER A 140 3.56 -15.64 11.23
N GLY A 141 4.19 -15.44 10.06
CA GLY A 141 3.71 -14.55 9.00
C GLY A 141 4.32 -13.16 9.12
N GLY A 142 3.48 -12.13 9.16
CA GLY A 142 3.92 -10.73 9.18
C GLY A 142 4.52 -10.27 10.51
N THR A 143 4.11 -10.85 11.64
CA THR A 143 4.56 -10.48 12.99
C THR A 143 4.84 -11.74 13.83
N GLY A 144 5.61 -11.60 14.92
CA GLY A 144 5.87 -12.68 15.88
C GLY A 144 6.86 -13.76 15.41
N ASN A 145 7.66 -13.46 14.38
CA ASN A 145 8.77 -14.31 13.94
C ASN A 145 9.89 -14.27 15.01
N ILE A 146 10.42 -15.44 15.40
CA ILE A 146 11.46 -15.57 16.43
C ILE A 146 12.64 -16.33 15.85
N ALA A 147 13.85 -15.84 16.13
CA ALA A 147 15.10 -16.54 15.89
C ALA A 147 15.92 -16.65 17.18
N LYS A 148 16.87 -17.58 17.19
CA LYS A 148 17.73 -17.92 18.32
C LYS A 148 19.18 -17.67 17.97
N LEU A 149 19.85 -16.85 18.76
CA LEU A 149 21.27 -16.53 18.61
C LEU A 149 22.16 -17.71 19.05
N ASP A 150 23.43 -17.70 18.61
CA ASP A 150 24.44 -18.70 19.00
C ASP A 150 24.67 -18.78 20.53
N ASN A 151 24.42 -17.69 21.26
CA ASN A 151 24.47 -17.64 22.73
C ASN A 151 23.24 -18.29 23.41
N GLY A 152 22.22 -18.67 22.64
CA GLY A 152 20.99 -19.30 23.09
C GLY A 152 19.82 -18.34 23.35
N GLU A 153 20.01 -17.03 23.23
CA GLU A 153 18.96 -16.03 23.43
C GLU A 153 17.97 -15.97 22.27
N LEU A 154 16.71 -15.59 22.56
CA LEU A 154 15.65 -15.43 21.57
C LEU A 154 15.48 -13.96 21.19
N VAL A 155 15.39 -13.70 19.89
CA VAL A 155 15.22 -12.38 19.26
C VAL A 155 14.01 -12.37 18.33
N SER A 156 13.35 -11.22 18.24
CA SER A 156 12.27 -10.93 17.31
C SER A 156 12.84 -10.63 15.92
N VAL A 157 12.30 -11.22 14.85
CA VAL A 157 12.71 -10.90 13.48
C VAL A 157 11.70 -9.92 12.88
N VAL A 158 12.13 -8.67 12.69
CA VAL A 158 11.26 -7.53 12.30
C VAL A 158 11.37 -7.20 10.81
N ALA A 159 10.30 -6.65 10.23
CA ALA A 159 10.20 -6.37 8.79
C ALA A 159 10.50 -4.90 8.42
N ASP A 160 10.75 -4.04 9.40
CA ASP A 160 10.75 -2.58 9.32
C ASP A 160 11.77 -1.97 8.33
N HIS A 161 12.74 -2.77 7.88
CA HIS A 161 13.77 -2.37 6.92
C HIS A 161 13.75 -3.19 5.62
N LEU A 162 12.78 -4.10 5.46
CA LEU A 162 12.62 -4.90 4.24
C LEU A 162 11.79 -4.15 3.18
N PRO A 163 12.16 -4.25 1.89
CA PRO A 163 11.37 -3.68 0.81
C PRO A 163 10.01 -4.42 0.69
N PRO A 164 8.91 -3.74 0.28
CA PRO A 164 7.58 -4.36 0.19
C PRO A 164 7.44 -5.59 -0.72
N SER A 165 8.46 -5.91 -1.53
CA SER A 165 8.53 -7.11 -2.35
C SER A 165 9.06 -8.35 -1.61
N VAL A 166 9.59 -8.20 -0.39
CA VAL A 166 10.15 -9.30 0.42
C VAL A 166 9.26 -9.55 1.63
N SER A 167 8.57 -10.69 1.66
CA SER A 167 7.80 -11.13 2.83
C SER A 167 8.66 -12.01 3.75
N LEU A 168 8.62 -11.77 5.06
CA LEU A 168 9.23 -12.66 6.06
C LEU A 168 8.69 -14.10 5.97
N SER A 169 7.43 -14.29 5.53
CA SER A 169 6.84 -15.63 5.36
C SER A 169 7.45 -16.44 4.21
N ASP A 170 7.98 -15.77 3.17
CA ASP A 170 8.70 -16.40 2.06
C ASP A 170 10.21 -16.48 2.34
N ALA A 171 10.72 -15.57 3.17
CA ALA A 171 12.14 -15.41 3.45
C ALA A 171 12.67 -16.32 4.57
N LEU A 172 11.84 -16.59 5.58
CA LEU A 172 12.21 -17.37 6.76
C LEU A 172 11.68 -18.81 6.66
N ALA A 173 12.39 -19.76 7.27
CA ALA A 173 11.85 -21.08 7.58
C ALA A 173 12.43 -21.59 8.90
N VAL A 174 11.62 -22.32 9.67
CA VAL A 174 12.03 -22.83 10.98
C VAL A 174 13.20 -23.82 10.82
N GLY A 175 14.25 -23.63 11.62
CA GLY A 175 15.52 -24.37 11.56
C GLY A 175 16.59 -23.73 10.67
N GLU A 176 16.26 -22.72 9.86
CA GLU A 176 17.20 -22.08 8.95
C GLU A 176 17.91 -20.86 9.58
N PRO A 177 19.15 -20.55 9.17
CA PRO A 177 19.84 -19.33 9.59
C PRO A 177 19.24 -18.07 8.94
N VAL A 178 19.42 -16.94 9.63
CA VAL A 178 19.18 -15.58 9.14
C VAL A 178 20.25 -14.65 9.71
N GLU A 179 20.74 -13.70 8.91
CA GLU A 179 21.74 -12.70 9.32
C GLU A 179 21.21 -11.27 9.17
N GLY A 180 21.68 -10.38 10.04
CA GLY A 180 21.30 -8.97 10.00
C GLY A 180 21.75 -8.19 11.22
N TRP A 181 21.16 -7.01 11.39
CA TRP A 181 21.47 -6.08 12.46
C TRP A 181 20.57 -6.32 13.67
N LEU A 182 21.16 -6.72 14.79
CA LEU A 182 20.49 -6.76 16.08
C LEU A 182 20.56 -5.39 16.75
N LEU A 183 19.42 -4.92 17.23
CA LEU A 183 19.29 -3.83 18.19
C LEU A 183 18.42 -4.32 19.35
N ASP A 184 19.01 -4.39 20.54
CA ASP A 184 18.40 -4.95 21.76
C ASP A 184 17.87 -6.38 21.59
N ARG A 185 16.62 -6.56 21.15
CA ARG A 185 16.03 -7.87 20.81
C ARG A 185 15.40 -7.94 19.43
N ASP A 186 15.46 -6.86 18.66
CA ASP A 186 14.95 -6.80 17.30
C ASP A 186 16.10 -7.05 16.31
N LEU A 187 16.03 -8.20 15.66
CA LEU A 187 16.89 -8.56 14.53
C LEU A 187 16.22 -8.04 13.25
N ALA A 188 16.78 -6.97 12.68
CA ALA A 188 16.45 -6.49 11.35
C ALA A 188 17.30 -7.27 10.32
N PRO A 189 16.72 -8.22 9.58
CA PRO A 189 17.48 -9.06 8.66
C PRO A 189 17.91 -8.27 7.42
N GLU A 190 19.13 -8.50 6.93
CA GLU A 190 19.64 -7.81 5.75
C GLU A 190 19.15 -8.51 4.46
N VAL A 191 18.80 -7.73 3.42
CA VAL A 191 18.39 -8.27 2.12
C VAL A 191 19.60 -8.85 1.38
N SER A 192 19.44 -10.02 0.76
CA SER A 192 20.51 -10.63 -0.05
C SER A 192 20.73 -9.85 -1.36
N GLU A 193 21.99 -9.66 -1.76
CA GLU A 193 22.30 -9.14 -3.09
C GLU A 193 21.91 -10.13 -4.20
N VAL A 194 21.26 -9.62 -5.24
CA VAL A 194 20.73 -10.43 -6.35
C VAL A 194 21.77 -10.56 -7.46
N ASP A 195 22.51 -11.66 -7.47
CA ASP A 195 23.42 -12.00 -8.57
C ASP A 195 22.83 -13.04 -9.54
N TYR A 196 22.47 -12.59 -10.75
CA TYR A 196 22.06 -13.45 -11.86
C TYR A 196 23.23 -14.01 -12.69
N SER A 197 24.49 -13.72 -12.35
CA SER A 197 25.66 -14.24 -13.06
C SER A 197 25.90 -15.72 -12.78
N ARG A 198 25.58 -16.18 -11.55
CA ARG A 198 25.64 -17.59 -11.12
C ARG A 198 24.81 -18.57 -11.97
N PHE A 199 23.82 -18.07 -12.71
CA PHE A 199 22.99 -18.86 -13.60
C PHE A 199 23.61 -18.92 -15.00
N ALA A 200 24.45 -19.93 -15.23
CA ALA A 200 25.04 -20.21 -16.54
C ALA A 200 23.98 -20.60 -17.59
N ASP A 201 24.34 -20.54 -18.87
CA ASP A 201 23.50 -21.08 -19.94
C ASP A 201 23.32 -22.59 -19.76
N GLY A 202 22.09 -23.10 -19.92
CA GLY A 202 21.74 -24.50 -19.69
C GLY A 202 21.57 -24.89 -18.21
N ALA A 203 21.88 -24.03 -17.24
CA ALA A 203 21.66 -24.32 -15.82
C ALA A 203 20.17 -24.52 -15.50
N VAL A 204 19.83 -25.48 -14.64
CA VAL A 204 18.46 -25.65 -14.13
C VAL A 204 18.35 -25.04 -12.74
N THR A 205 17.32 -24.24 -12.49
CA THR A 205 17.01 -23.67 -11.17
C THR A 205 15.49 -23.59 -10.98
N LEU A 206 15.02 -23.08 -9.83
CA LEU A 206 13.59 -22.87 -9.59
C LEU A 206 13.16 -21.44 -9.94
N ALA A 207 11.92 -21.32 -10.44
CA ALA A 207 11.26 -20.04 -10.69
C ALA A 207 9.80 -20.08 -10.22
N ARG A 208 9.27 -18.95 -9.75
CA ARG A 208 7.86 -18.81 -9.34
C ARG A 208 7.02 -18.31 -10.51
N VAL A 209 5.89 -18.95 -10.78
CA VAL A 209 4.90 -18.50 -11.77
C VAL A 209 4.06 -17.37 -11.19
N VAL A 210 4.22 -16.14 -11.72
CA VAL A 210 3.49 -14.95 -11.24
C VAL A 210 2.33 -14.54 -12.13
N LYS A 211 2.28 -15.02 -13.38
CA LYS A 211 1.17 -14.74 -14.30
C LYS A 211 1.01 -15.85 -15.32
N VAL A 212 -0.23 -16.25 -15.59
CA VAL A 212 -0.56 -17.26 -16.60
C VAL A 212 -1.64 -16.73 -17.54
N THR A 213 -1.52 -17.06 -18.82
CA THR A 213 -2.52 -16.84 -19.87
C THR A 213 -2.50 -18.04 -20.83
N PRO A 214 -3.53 -18.26 -21.67
CA PRO A 214 -3.55 -19.36 -22.66
C PRO A 214 -2.31 -19.50 -23.55
N ALA A 215 -1.61 -18.38 -23.83
CA ALA A 215 -0.51 -18.31 -24.79
C ALA A 215 0.86 -17.96 -24.19
N ARG A 216 0.92 -17.52 -22.92
CA ARG A 216 2.14 -17.05 -22.26
C ARG A 216 2.06 -17.20 -20.74
N THR A 217 3.22 -17.40 -20.12
CA THR A 217 3.40 -17.33 -18.66
C THR A 217 4.53 -16.37 -18.32
N LYS A 218 4.54 -15.85 -17.08
CA LYS A 218 5.64 -15.05 -16.54
C LYS A 218 6.21 -15.74 -15.31
N LEU A 219 7.52 -15.93 -15.33
CA LEU A 219 8.31 -16.51 -14.25
C LEU A 219 9.17 -15.43 -13.59
N VAL A 220 9.40 -15.53 -12.27
CA VAL A 220 10.40 -14.73 -11.56
C VAL A 220 11.40 -15.64 -10.84
N LEU A 221 12.67 -15.25 -10.89
CA LEU A 221 13.75 -15.88 -10.11
C LEU A 221 13.92 -15.24 -8.73
N HIS A 222 13.44 -14.01 -8.53
CA HIS A 222 13.49 -13.26 -7.28
C HIS A 222 12.35 -12.22 -7.21
N PRO A 223 11.72 -11.96 -6.04
CA PRO A 223 10.59 -11.03 -5.92
C PRO A 223 10.90 -9.57 -6.25
N SER A 224 12.16 -9.14 -6.13
CA SER A 224 12.54 -7.76 -6.52
C SER A 224 12.49 -7.53 -8.03
N ASP A 225 12.54 -8.58 -8.86
CA ASP A 225 12.28 -8.48 -10.29
C ASP A 225 10.77 -8.58 -10.57
N THR A 226 10.09 -7.47 -10.34
CA THR A 226 8.67 -7.29 -10.69
C THR A 226 8.42 -7.30 -12.20
N SER A 227 9.47 -7.17 -13.03
CA SER A 227 9.36 -7.22 -14.48
C SER A 227 9.23 -8.65 -14.99
N GLY A 228 9.99 -9.59 -14.41
CA GLY A 228 9.95 -11.02 -14.68
C GLY A 228 10.24 -11.42 -16.12
N ILE A 229 10.31 -12.73 -16.35
CA ILE A 229 10.71 -13.33 -17.63
C ILE A 229 9.47 -13.87 -18.32
N ASP A 230 9.13 -13.30 -19.49
CA ASP A 230 7.97 -13.69 -20.31
C ASP A 230 8.28 -14.91 -21.18
N LEU A 231 7.60 -16.03 -20.94
CA LEU A 231 7.70 -17.27 -21.71
C LEU A 231 6.55 -17.38 -22.72
N ARG A 232 6.86 -17.84 -23.93
CA ARG A 232 5.90 -18.16 -24.99
C ARG A 232 5.55 -19.66 -24.94
N ARG A 233 4.56 -20.07 -25.74
CA ARG A 233 4.15 -21.48 -25.87
C ARG A 233 5.34 -22.44 -26.08
N ARG A 234 6.29 -22.11 -26.96
CA ARG A 234 7.52 -22.92 -27.23
C ARG A 234 8.48 -23.07 -26.05
N ASP A 235 8.41 -22.16 -25.09
CA ASP A 235 9.26 -22.18 -23.91
C ASP A 235 8.63 -23.03 -22.79
N VAL A 236 7.37 -23.48 -22.96
CA VAL A 236 6.58 -24.23 -21.95
C VAL A 236 6.12 -25.60 -22.46
N ILE A 237 5.72 -25.69 -23.73
CA ILE A 237 5.06 -26.86 -24.32
C ILE A 237 6.06 -27.56 -25.28
N PRO A 238 6.46 -28.82 -25.00
CA PRO A 238 7.34 -29.58 -25.88
C PRO A 238 6.73 -29.85 -27.28
N GLY A 239 7.59 -29.95 -28.30
CA GLY A 239 7.21 -30.33 -29.67
C GLY A 239 6.40 -29.29 -30.47
N ILE A 240 6.10 -28.12 -29.90
CA ILE A 240 5.14 -27.20 -30.51
C ILE A 240 5.65 -26.44 -31.74
N ASP A 241 6.96 -26.26 -31.88
CA ASP A 241 7.54 -25.72 -33.11
C ASP A 241 7.53 -26.77 -34.25
N ASP A 242 7.39 -28.07 -33.91
CA ASP A 242 7.18 -29.20 -34.84
C ASP A 242 5.69 -29.49 -35.11
N GLY A 243 4.79 -28.74 -34.47
CA GLY A 243 3.32 -28.86 -34.61
C GLY A 243 2.64 -29.79 -33.61
N GLU A 244 3.38 -30.42 -32.70
CA GLU A 244 2.82 -31.25 -31.63
C GLU A 244 2.18 -30.38 -30.54
N ASN A 245 1.18 -30.91 -29.80
CA ASN A 245 0.54 -30.21 -28.66
C ASN A 245 0.00 -28.80 -29.00
N ALA A 246 -0.41 -28.58 -30.25
CA ALA A 246 -0.87 -27.28 -30.74
C ALA A 246 -2.19 -26.80 -30.09
N ASP A 247 -2.98 -27.72 -29.54
CA ASP A 247 -4.23 -27.52 -28.81
C ASP A 247 -4.04 -27.21 -27.32
N VAL A 248 -3.01 -27.79 -26.69
CA VAL A 248 -2.65 -27.57 -25.27
C VAL A 248 -2.39 -26.10 -24.98
N GLN A 249 -2.88 -25.54 -23.87
CA GLN A 249 -2.63 -24.15 -23.47
C GLN A 249 -1.56 -24.05 -22.39
N VAL A 250 -0.91 -22.88 -22.29
CA VAL A 250 0.10 -22.65 -21.23
C VAL A 250 -0.52 -22.74 -19.83
N SER A 251 -1.81 -22.40 -19.70
CA SER A 251 -2.62 -22.57 -18.48
C SER A 251 -2.88 -24.02 -18.07
N ASP A 252 -2.67 -24.98 -18.97
CA ASP A 252 -2.90 -26.40 -18.68
C ASP A 252 -1.65 -27.04 -18.08
N ILE A 253 -0.48 -26.41 -18.29
CA ILE A 253 0.84 -26.87 -17.82
C ILE A 253 1.26 -26.19 -16.52
N VAL A 254 0.99 -24.89 -16.36
CA VAL A 254 1.43 -24.11 -15.17
C VAL A 254 0.32 -23.25 -14.55
N ARG A 255 0.41 -23.04 -13.22
CA ARG A 255 -0.55 -22.24 -12.43
C ARG A 255 0.14 -21.08 -11.72
N VAL A 256 -0.58 -19.99 -11.49
CA VAL A 256 -0.07 -18.85 -10.68
C VAL A 256 0.21 -19.33 -9.25
N GLY A 257 1.34 -18.90 -8.68
CA GLY A 257 1.86 -19.35 -7.39
C GLY A 257 2.79 -20.55 -7.49
N GLN A 258 2.72 -21.34 -8.57
CA GLN A 258 3.47 -22.58 -8.70
C GLN A 258 4.99 -22.35 -8.75
N THR A 259 5.75 -23.19 -8.05
CA THR A 259 7.21 -23.25 -8.16
C THR A 259 7.61 -24.32 -9.17
N VAL A 260 8.33 -23.95 -10.23
CA VAL A 260 8.70 -24.86 -11.33
C VAL A 260 10.22 -24.89 -11.55
N ARG A 261 10.75 -26.05 -11.98
CA ARG A 261 12.10 -26.15 -12.52
C ARG A 261 12.16 -25.49 -13.89
N ALA A 262 13.11 -24.59 -14.10
CA ALA A 262 13.34 -23.92 -15.37
C ALA A 262 14.82 -24.00 -15.77
N ARG A 263 15.07 -24.35 -17.04
CA ARG A 263 16.39 -24.24 -17.66
C ARG A 263 16.62 -22.79 -18.08
N VAL A 264 17.76 -22.25 -17.66
CA VAL A 264 18.24 -20.91 -17.99
C VAL A 264 18.79 -20.91 -19.42
N THR A 265 18.43 -19.87 -20.18
CA THR A 265 18.98 -19.61 -21.51
C THR A 265 19.62 -18.23 -21.52
N ARG A 266 20.85 -18.09 -22.06
CA ARG A 266 21.54 -16.80 -22.14
C ARG A 266 21.78 -16.38 -23.60
N SER A 267 21.36 -15.16 -23.92
CA SER A 267 21.67 -14.51 -25.19
C SER A 267 22.49 -13.25 -24.91
N GLY A 268 23.81 -13.41 -24.87
CA GLY A 268 24.73 -12.38 -24.39
C GLY A 268 24.46 -12.02 -22.92
N ARG A 269 24.06 -10.77 -22.66
CA ARG A 269 23.69 -10.32 -21.30
C ARG A 269 22.25 -10.66 -20.93
N SER A 270 21.38 -10.96 -21.90
CA SER A 270 19.97 -11.25 -21.66
C SER A 270 19.78 -12.65 -21.09
N LEU A 271 18.96 -12.78 -20.05
CA LEU A 271 18.59 -14.04 -19.42
C LEU A 271 17.14 -14.39 -19.80
N GLY A 272 16.94 -15.64 -20.22
CA GLY A 272 15.64 -16.25 -20.49
C GLY A 272 15.50 -17.57 -19.72
N LEU A 273 14.30 -18.15 -19.78
CA LEU A 273 13.96 -19.41 -19.12
C LEU A 273 13.15 -20.29 -20.08
N SER A 274 13.27 -21.61 -19.91
CA SER A 274 12.49 -22.63 -20.62
C SER A 274 12.14 -23.78 -19.69
N LEU A 275 10.91 -24.28 -19.79
CA LEU A 275 10.42 -25.48 -19.10
C LEU A 275 10.52 -26.73 -20.01
N VAL A 276 10.88 -26.56 -21.29
CA VAL A 276 10.95 -27.65 -22.28
C VAL A 276 12.31 -28.34 -22.24
N GLY A 277 12.29 -29.66 -22.05
CA GLY A 277 13.52 -30.47 -21.93
C GLY A 277 14.30 -30.18 -20.65
N VAL A 278 13.58 -29.92 -19.54
CA VAL A 278 14.14 -29.88 -18.19
C VAL A 278 14.11 -31.30 -17.63
N ASP A 279 15.29 -31.84 -17.35
CA ASP A 279 15.46 -33.19 -16.80
C ASP A 279 15.27 -33.17 -15.26
N PRO A 280 14.40 -34.02 -14.68
CA PRO A 280 14.20 -34.11 -13.24
C PRO A 280 15.42 -34.67 -12.47
N GLU A 281 16.36 -35.34 -13.14
CA GLU A 281 17.58 -35.87 -12.51
C GLU A 281 18.75 -34.86 -12.51
N VAL A 282 18.63 -33.74 -13.25
CA VAL A 282 19.66 -32.70 -13.27
C VAL A 282 19.64 -31.91 -11.96
N ALA A 283 20.81 -31.85 -11.31
CA ALA A 283 21.02 -31.09 -10.09
C ALA A 283 20.74 -29.59 -10.29
N LEU A 284 19.98 -29.00 -9.38
CA LEU A 284 19.63 -27.58 -9.42
C LEU A 284 20.85 -26.71 -9.05
N VAL A 285 21.11 -25.68 -9.84
CA VAL A 285 21.79 -24.49 -9.32
C VAL A 285 20.82 -23.89 -8.29
N PRO A 286 21.26 -23.67 -7.03
CA PRO A 286 20.35 -23.22 -5.98
C PRO A 286 19.55 -21.98 -6.38
N PRO A 287 18.29 -21.84 -5.96
CA PRO A 287 17.55 -20.58 -6.09
C PRO A 287 18.20 -19.48 -5.24
N LEU A 288 17.87 -18.23 -5.53
CA LEU A 288 18.35 -17.08 -4.75
C LEU A 288 17.79 -17.13 -3.30
N SER A 289 18.41 -16.39 -2.38
CA SER A 289 17.89 -16.17 -1.04
C SER A 289 17.29 -14.76 -0.97
N LEU A 290 16.28 -14.52 -0.12
CA LEU A 290 15.76 -13.16 0.08
C LEU A 290 16.60 -12.37 1.10
N LEU A 291 17.20 -13.08 2.06
CA LEU A 291 17.95 -12.51 3.18
C LEU A 291 19.39 -13.03 3.19
N SER A 292 20.30 -12.21 3.70
CA SER A 292 21.69 -12.57 3.93
C SER A 292 21.81 -13.72 4.94
N GLY A 293 22.72 -14.66 4.66
CA GLY A 293 22.84 -15.93 5.39
C GLY A 293 21.65 -16.89 5.25
N GLY A 294 20.54 -16.45 4.66
CA GLY A 294 19.27 -17.18 4.60
C GLY A 294 19.22 -18.27 3.53
N SER A 295 18.35 -19.26 3.76
CA SER A 295 18.09 -20.34 2.81
C SER A 295 17.34 -19.86 1.55
N PRO A 296 17.38 -20.62 0.44
CA PRO A 296 16.70 -20.24 -0.80
C PRO A 296 15.18 -20.04 -0.64
N TRP A 297 14.65 -19.02 -1.33
CA TRP A 297 13.24 -18.61 -1.23
C TRP A 297 12.27 -19.54 -1.97
N LEU A 298 12.77 -20.30 -2.93
CA LEU A 298 12.04 -21.34 -3.64
C LEU A 298 12.56 -22.71 -3.22
N ARG A 299 11.63 -23.64 -2.99
CA ARG A 299 11.90 -25.04 -2.67
C ARG A 299 11.01 -25.92 -3.54
N GLU A 300 11.49 -27.11 -3.85
CA GLU A 300 10.72 -28.07 -4.65
C GLU A 300 9.44 -28.49 -3.92
N GLY A 301 8.32 -28.56 -4.64
CA GLY A 301 7.02 -28.91 -4.05
C GLY A 301 6.42 -27.86 -3.11
N VAL A 302 7.05 -26.70 -2.93
CA VAL A 302 6.52 -25.57 -2.15
C VAL A 302 6.04 -24.48 -3.09
N ASP A 303 4.74 -24.48 -3.37
CA ASP A 303 4.07 -23.41 -4.11
C ASP A 303 3.83 -22.20 -3.19
N GLY A 304 3.83 -21.00 -3.78
CA GLY A 304 3.49 -19.77 -3.07
C GLY A 304 1.99 -19.69 -2.78
N VAL A 305 1.63 -19.05 -1.66
CA VAL A 305 0.22 -18.74 -1.36
C VAL A 305 -0.34 -17.87 -2.48
N ALA A 306 -1.35 -18.38 -3.18
CA ALA A 306 -2.04 -17.60 -4.21
C ALA A 306 -2.76 -16.42 -3.55
N ASP A 307 -2.41 -15.20 -3.94
CA ASP A 307 -3.04 -13.99 -3.44
C ASP A 307 -4.56 -14.04 -3.72
N PRO A 308 -5.43 -14.03 -2.68
CA PRO A 308 -6.87 -14.07 -2.87
C PRO A 308 -7.42 -12.87 -3.65
N ALA A 309 -6.65 -11.79 -3.82
CA ALA A 309 -7.00 -10.67 -4.71
C ALA A 309 -7.19 -11.08 -6.19
N LEU A 310 -6.74 -12.28 -6.60
CA LEU A 310 -6.85 -12.76 -7.99
C LEU A 310 -7.73 -14.02 -8.17
N THR A 311 -8.34 -14.56 -7.12
CA THR A 311 -9.13 -15.82 -7.23
C THR A 311 -10.58 -15.63 -6.74
N ARG A 312 -11.49 -15.29 -7.67
CA ARG A 312 -12.91 -15.08 -7.38
C ARG A 312 -13.70 -16.39 -7.38
N VAL A 313 -14.09 -16.87 -6.20
CA VAL A 313 -15.06 -17.98 -6.01
C VAL A 313 -16.37 -17.39 -5.46
N PRO A 314 -17.56 -17.79 -5.94
CA PRO A 314 -18.82 -17.21 -5.50
C PRO A 314 -19.25 -17.72 -4.12
N ALA A 315 -19.74 -16.82 -3.26
CA ALA A 315 -20.26 -17.16 -1.94
C ALA A 315 -21.76 -17.55 -2.00
N THR A 316 -22.14 -18.48 -1.13
CA THR A 316 -23.54 -18.87 -0.85
C THR A 316 -24.02 -18.13 0.41
N PRO A 317 -25.29 -17.65 0.50
CA PRO A 317 -25.73 -16.78 1.58
C PRO A 317 -26.36 -17.52 2.79
N ALA A 318 -26.18 -16.93 3.98
CA ALA A 318 -27.03 -17.08 5.18
C ALA A 318 -26.93 -15.74 5.93
N GLU A 319 -27.99 -14.95 6.11
CA GLU A 319 -29.20 -15.13 6.96
C GLU A 319 -28.98 -14.54 8.38
N SER A 320 -30.04 -13.97 8.98
CA SER A 320 -29.94 -12.80 9.89
C SER A 320 -30.81 -12.89 11.17
N MET A 321 -30.55 -11.95 12.12
CA MET A 321 -31.33 -11.61 13.34
C MET A 321 -31.19 -12.55 14.57
N PRO A 322 -31.58 -12.12 15.81
CA PRO A 322 -31.61 -10.77 16.42
C PRO A 322 -31.08 -10.70 17.91
N ALA A 323 -31.07 -9.50 18.51
CA ALA A 323 -30.97 -9.26 19.98
C ALA A 323 -32.39 -9.24 20.64
N PRO A 324 -32.57 -9.44 21.98
CA PRO A 324 -32.46 -8.37 23.01
C PRO A 324 -32.23 -8.95 24.47
N PRO A 325 -32.70 -8.38 25.63
CA PRO A 325 -32.82 -7.00 26.16
C PRO A 325 -32.07 -6.81 27.52
N ALA A 326 -32.31 -5.67 28.20
CA ALA A 326 -31.64 -5.23 29.45
C ALA A 326 -32.49 -5.34 30.74
N GLY A 327 -31.84 -5.13 31.90
CA GLY A 327 -32.44 -4.53 33.11
C GLY A 327 -32.11 -5.18 34.47
N TYR A 328 -31.63 -4.39 35.45
CA TYR A 328 -32.20 -4.27 36.82
C TYR A 328 -31.49 -3.18 37.67
N THR A 329 -32.22 -2.60 38.62
CA THR A 329 -31.85 -1.46 39.52
C THR A 329 -32.04 -1.82 41.00
N ILE A 330 -31.20 -1.32 41.94
CA ILE A 330 -31.52 -1.17 43.40
C ILE A 330 -30.79 0.07 44.01
N ASP A 331 -31.41 0.66 45.05
CA ASP A 331 -31.11 1.90 45.82
C ASP A 331 -30.02 1.82 46.95
N VAL A 332 -29.31 2.94 47.19
CA VAL A 332 -29.19 3.82 48.42
C VAL A 332 -29.44 3.17 49.83
N PRO A 333 -28.75 3.48 50.99
CA PRO A 333 -28.07 4.72 51.49
C PRO A 333 -26.69 4.49 52.23
N ALA A 334 -26.22 5.29 53.23
CA ALA A 334 -25.65 6.67 53.21
C ALA A 334 -25.22 7.21 54.62
N SER A 335 -24.13 7.99 54.74
CA SER A 335 -23.70 8.91 55.86
C SER A 335 -23.32 8.32 57.26
N PRO A 336 -22.65 9.06 58.21
CA PRO A 336 -21.98 10.39 58.16
C PRO A 336 -20.57 10.57 58.83
N VAL A 337 -19.88 11.63 58.39
CA VAL A 337 -18.95 12.62 59.02
C VAL A 337 -18.60 12.58 60.55
N SER A 338 -17.34 12.88 60.90
CA SER A 338 -16.97 13.76 62.06
C SER A 338 -15.56 14.41 61.92
N THR A 339 -15.27 15.47 62.69
CA THR A 339 -14.15 16.43 62.54
C THR A 339 -13.36 16.74 63.85
N LEU A 340 -12.31 17.61 63.75
CA LEU A 340 -11.58 18.38 64.79
C LEU A 340 -10.20 17.82 65.29
N ALA A 341 -9.29 18.59 65.90
CA ALA A 341 -8.66 19.91 65.58
C ALA A 341 -7.62 20.35 66.66
N ALA A 342 -6.53 21.00 66.23
CA ALA A 342 -5.68 22.00 66.95
C ALA A 342 -4.82 21.65 68.20
N GLY A 343 -3.62 22.27 68.30
CA GLY A 343 -2.84 22.41 69.56
C GLY A 343 -1.35 22.80 69.45
N SER A 344 -0.99 24.05 69.81
CA SER A 344 0.38 24.61 70.06
C SER A 344 0.31 25.45 71.38
N PRO A 345 1.35 26.16 71.96
CA PRO A 345 2.67 26.61 71.41
C PRO A 345 3.87 26.75 72.43
N SER A 346 4.93 27.52 72.04
CA SER A 346 5.95 28.26 72.87
C SER A 346 7.23 27.53 73.37
N THR A 347 8.45 28.11 73.45
CA THR A 347 9.04 29.46 73.12
C THR A 347 10.60 29.49 73.06
N LEU A 348 11.17 30.32 72.15
CA LEU A 348 12.40 31.16 72.22
C LEU A 348 13.82 30.61 72.58
N HIS A 349 14.79 30.80 71.65
CA HIS A 349 16.06 31.53 71.84
C HIS A 349 16.66 31.97 70.47
N ASP A 350 17.60 32.94 70.48
CA ASP A 350 17.99 33.74 69.29
C ASP A 350 19.46 33.52 68.84
N HIS A 351 19.63 33.23 67.55
CA HIS A 351 20.86 33.30 66.75
C HIS A 351 20.46 33.45 65.27
N PRO A 352 21.21 34.21 64.43
CA PRO A 352 20.86 34.42 63.03
C PRO A 352 20.91 33.09 62.26
N SER A 353 19.74 32.52 62.02
CA SER A 353 19.57 31.18 61.47
C SER A 353 19.45 31.20 59.94
N PRO A 354 19.73 30.08 59.24
CA PRO A 354 19.64 29.98 57.77
C PRO A 354 18.27 30.35 57.15
N THR A 355 17.24 30.47 58.00
CA THR A 355 15.87 30.86 57.65
C THR A 355 15.73 32.28 57.11
N ALA A 356 16.58 33.24 57.49
CA ALA A 356 16.47 34.60 56.98
C ALA A 356 16.75 34.69 55.46
N ALA A 357 17.87 34.09 55.01
CA ALA A 357 18.20 34.01 53.58
C ALA A 357 17.20 33.15 52.78
N LEU A 358 16.61 32.12 53.40
CA LEU A 358 15.55 31.33 52.79
C LEU A 358 14.24 32.10 52.61
N ASN A 359 13.97 33.11 53.45
CA ASN A 359 12.78 33.95 53.31
C ASN A 359 12.93 34.95 52.15
N ASP A 360 14.09 35.60 51.98
CA ASP A 360 14.36 36.46 50.81
C ASP A 360 14.20 35.69 49.48
N ILE A 361 14.78 34.49 49.39
CA ILE A 361 14.64 33.61 48.22
C ILE A 361 13.17 33.20 47.98
N ARG A 362 12.38 33.02 49.05
CA ARG A 362 10.96 32.65 48.97
C ARG A 362 10.10 33.80 48.44
N ASP A 363 10.45 35.04 48.77
CA ASP A 363 9.75 36.23 48.28
C ASP A 363 10.10 36.52 46.80
N GLU A 364 11.36 36.34 46.38
CA GLU A 364 11.73 36.36 44.94
C GLU A 364 10.98 35.27 44.14
N LEU A 365 10.92 34.04 44.66
CA LEU A 365 10.19 32.94 44.01
C LEU A 365 8.69 33.23 43.87
N SER A 366 8.11 33.95 44.83
CA SER A 366 6.71 34.37 44.83
C SER A 366 6.45 35.47 43.78
N GLY A 367 7.39 36.41 43.61
CA GLY A 367 7.36 37.39 42.52
C GLY A 367 7.40 36.75 41.13
N LEU A 368 8.31 35.79 40.93
CA LEU A 368 8.44 35.03 39.67
C LEU A 368 7.18 34.22 39.34
N ARG A 369 6.59 33.52 40.31
CA ARG A 369 5.32 32.80 40.15
C ARG A 369 4.17 33.73 39.77
N GLY A 370 4.12 34.94 40.34
CA GLY A 370 3.15 35.96 40.00
C GLY A 370 3.24 36.44 38.54
N ALA A 371 4.46 36.54 37.99
CA ALA A 371 4.70 36.85 36.58
C ALA A 371 4.30 35.69 35.66
N PHE A 372 4.69 34.46 35.99
CA PHE A 372 4.36 33.26 35.23
C PHE A 372 2.84 33.07 35.11
N ALA A 373 2.10 33.28 36.20
CA ALA A 373 0.63 33.22 36.21
C ALA A 373 -0.07 34.34 35.39
N ARG A 374 0.62 35.43 35.02
CA ARG A 374 0.09 36.42 34.05
C ARG A 374 0.31 35.90 32.62
N LEU A 375 1.53 35.50 32.30
CA LEU A 375 1.90 34.97 30.99
C LEU A 375 1.09 33.72 30.62
N SER A 376 0.84 32.81 31.57
CA SER A 376 -0.02 31.64 31.37
C SER A 376 -1.50 31.96 31.11
N ARG A 377 -2.00 33.13 31.55
CA ARG A 377 -3.36 33.60 31.22
C ARG A 377 -3.42 34.20 29.83
N GLU A 378 -2.39 34.93 29.41
CA GLU A 378 -2.26 35.44 28.03
C GLU A 378 -2.13 34.28 27.03
N LEU A 379 -1.36 33.23 27.34
CA LEU A 379 -1.27 32.01 26.53
C LEU A 379 -2.61 31.25 26.42
N ARG A 380 -3.36 31.11 27.52
CA ARG A 380 -4.69 30.45 27.51
C ARG A 380 -5.75 31.21 26.71
N ALA A 381 -5.59 32.53 26.54
CA ALA A 381 -6.47 33.34 25.69
C ALA A 381 -6.16 33.21 24.18
N GLY A 382 -5.06 32.54 23.81
CA GLY A 382 -4.64 32.38 22.41
C GLY A 382 -4.99 31.03 21.76
N THR A 383 -5.56 30.09 22.52
CA THR A 383 -5.93 28.74 22.01
C THR A 383 -7.43 28.51 22.13
N ASP A 384 -8.18 28.97 21.13
CA ASP A 384 -9.63 28.74 21.04
C ASP A 384 -9.94 27.24 20.89
N LEU A 385 -10.37 26.60 21.99
CA LEU A 385 -10.86 25.21 22.00
C LEU A 385 -11.96 24.97 20.97
N GLU A 386 -12.84 25.96 20.74
CA GLU A 386 -13.87 25.89 19.71
C GLU A 386 -13.31 25.67 18.29
N THR A 387 -12.10 26.16 18.00
CA THR A 387 -11.46 25.95 16.70
C THR A 387 -10.97 24.51 16.56
N ILE A 388 -10.50 23.90 17.66
CA ILE A 388 -10.06 22.50 17.67
C ILE A 388 -11.24 21.55 17.48
N ASP A 389 -12.37 21.79 18.16
CA ASP A 389 -13.54 20.94 18.02
C ASP A 389 -14.24 21.14 16.65
N ARG A 390 -14.30 22.37 16.11
CA ARG A 390 -14.71 22.59 14.70
C ARG A 390 -13.86 21.81 13.70
N LEU A 391 -12.53 21.77 13.89
CA LEU A 391 -11.63 21.00 13.03
C LEU A 391 -11.81 19.48 13.18
N ARG A 392 -12.20 18.97 14.36
CA ARG A 392 -12.52 17.55 14.57
C ARG A 392 -13.81 17.16 13.85
N ASP A 393 -14.86 17.96 13.97
CA ASP A 393 -16.13 17.75 13.27
C ASP A 393 -15.93 17.81 11.74
N GLU A 394 -15.09 18.73 11.26
CA GLU A 394 -14.72 18.84 9.85
C GLU A 394 -13.96 17.59 9.36
N VAL A 395 -13.00 17.07 10.13
CA VAL A 395 -12.28 15.82 9.79
C VAL A 395 -13.22 14.61 9.77
N ALA A 396 -14.17 14.50 10.70
CA ALA A 396 -15.16 13.42 10.73
C ALA A 396 -16.12 13.49 9.52
N GLY A 397 -16.57 14.70 9.17
CA GLY A 397 -17.38 14.97 7.98
C GLY A 397 -16.66 14.63 6.68
N LEU A 398 -15.42 15.09 6.51
CA LEU A 398 -14.58 14.80 5.35
C LEU A 398 -14.28 13.30 5.19
N THR A 399 -14.03 12.60 6.29
CA THR A 399 -13.79 11.15 6.29
C THR A 399 -15.03 10.38 5.84
N SER A 400 -16.22 10.82 6.26
CA SER A 400 -17.50 10.22 5.83
C SER A 400 -17.79 10.49 4.35
N ALA A 401 -17.59 11.72 3.89
CA ALA A 401 -17.73 12.11 2.49
C ALA A 401 -16.77 11.33 1.57
N LEU A 402 -15.53 11.08 2.01
CA LEU A 402 -14.56 10.28 1.25
C LEU A 402 -14.98 8.82 1.09
N HIS A 403 -15.64 8.22 2.09
CA HIS A 403 -16.20 6.87 1.96
C HIS A 403 -17.36 6.84 0.98
N GLN A 404 -18.31 7.77 1.10
CA GLN A 404 -19.44 7.87 0.18
C GLN A 404 -18.98 8.07 -1.29
N GLU A 405 -18.00 8.94 -1.53
CA GLU A 405 -17.42 9.16 -2.86
C GLU A 405 -16.70 7.91 -3.41
N ARG A 406 -16.06 7.11 -2.54
CA ARG A 406 -15.46 5.82 -2.95
C ARG A 406 -16.52 4.79 -3.36
N ASP A 407 -17.64 4.74 -2.66
CA ASP A 407 -18.74 3.81 -2.99
C ASP A 407 -19.49 4.23 -4.26
N VAL A 408 -19.78 5.51 -4.42
CA VAL A 408 -20.33 6.06 -5.69
C VAL A 408 -19.38 5.79 -6.87
N ARG A 409 -18.06 5.86 -6.68
CA ARG A 409 -17.10 5.47 -7.72
C ARG A 409 -17.14 3.98 -8.04
N ARG A 410 -17.22 3.10 -7.04
CA ARG A 410 -17.33 1.64 -7.24
C ARG A 410 -18.60 1.28 -8.00
N GLU A 411 -19.74 1.89 -7.64
CA GLU A 411 -21.01 1.71 -8.33
C GLU A 411 -20.94 2.20 -9.77
N ARG A 412 -20.46 3.43 -9.99
CA ARG A 412 -20.26 4.00 -11.33
C ARG A 412 -19.34 3.14 -12.19
N ASP A 413 -18.23 2.66 -11.64
CA ASP A 413 -17.26 1.84 -12.40
C ASP A 413 -17.84 0.45 -12.72
N THR A 414 -18.71 -0.09 -11.86
CA THR A 414 -19.52 -1.31 -12.12
C THR A 414 -20.53 -1.07 -13.24
N ILE A 415 -21.25 0.05 -13.22
CA ILE A 415 -22.17 0.46 -14.30
C ILE A 415 -21.41 0.65 -15.61
N ILE A 416 -20.24 1.30 -15.60
CA ILE A 416 -19.38 1.45 -16.78
C ILE A 416 -18.91 0.08 -17.31
N ALA A 417 -18.60 -0.88 -16.43
CA ALA A 417 -18.23 -2.23 -16.83
C ALA A 417 -19.41 -2.96 -17.51
N GLY A 418 -20.62 -2.86 -16.94
CA GLY A 418 -21.86 -3.38 -17.51
C GLY A 418 -22.16 -2.77 -18.88
N LEU A 419 -22.23 -1.45 -18.98
CA LEU A 419 -22.45 -0.72 -20.24
C LEU A 419 -21.38 -1.03 -21.30
N ARG A 420 -20.14 -1.36 -20.92
CA ARG A 420 -19.09 -1.81 -21.87
C ARG A 420 -19.30 -3.23 -22.37
N VAL A 421 -19.91 -4.10 -21.57
CA VAL A 421 -20.33 -5.45 -21.99
C VAL A 421 -21.54 -5.34 -22.92
N GLU A 422 -22.59 -4.63 -22.50
CA GLU A 422 -23.78 -4.36 -23.32
C GLU A 422 -23.42 -3.69 -24.64
N LEU A 423 -22.52 -2.70 -24.67
CA LEU A 423 -22.06 -2.08 -25.91
C LEU A 423 -21.26 -3.05 -26.79
N ARG A 424 -20.55 -4.02 -26.23
CA ARG A 424 -19.89 -5.09 -26.99
C ARG A 424 -20.92 -6.05 -27.58
N GLU A 425 -21.91 -6.47 -26.79
CA GLU A 425 -22.97 -7.38 -27.23
C GLU A 425 -23.89 -6.72 -28.25
N ALA A 426 -24.34 -5.49 -28.03
CA ALA A 426 -25.10 -4.70 -29.00
C ALA A 426 -24.29 -4.42 -30.28
N ARG A 427 -22.96 -4.32 -30.23
CA ARG A 427 -22.09 -4.27 -31.42
C ARG A 427 -21.98 -5.61 -32.12
N ALA A 428 -21.93 -6.73 -31.40
CA ALA A 428 -21.94 -8.08 -31.98
C ALA A 428 -23.30 -8.41 -32.62
N GLN A 429 -24.41 -7.97 -32.01
CA GLN A 429 -25.76 -8.13 -32.53
C GLN A 429 -26.07 -7.18 -33.70
N ARG A 430 -25.55 -5.94 -33.67
CA ARG A 430 -25.56 -5.04 -34.85
C ARG A 430 -24.56 -5.45 -35.93
N ALA A 431 -23.60 -6.31 -35.62
CA ALA A 431 -22.81 -7.04 -36.59
C ALA A 431 -23.59 -8.25 -37.12
N THR A 432 -24.83 -8.03 -37.56
CA THR A 432 -25.34 -8.79 -38.71
C THR A 432 -24.27 -8.76 -39.79
N PRO A 433 -23.94 -9.89 -40.44
CA PRO A 433 -22.98 -9.91 -41.53
C PRO A 433 -23.58 -9.18 -42.73
N THR A 434 -23.45 -7.85 -42.74
CA THR A 434 -23.30 -7.11 -43.98
C THR A 434 -22.04 -7.66 -44.61
N GLU A 435 -22.20 -8.66 -45.46
CA GLU A 435 -21.18 -9.08 -46.41
C GLU A 435 -20.56 -7.81 -46.97
N SER A 436 -19.24 -7.68 -46.81
CA SER A 436 -18.54 -6.44 -47.09
C SER A 436 -18.64 -6.16 -48.59
N ARG A 437 -19.66 -5.39 -48.98
CA ARG A 437 -19.98 -4.98 -50.35
C ARG A 437 -19.00 -3.91 -50.86
N ARG A 438 -17.72 -4.13 -50.57
CA ARG A 438 -16.59 -3.42 -51.16
C ARG A 438 -16.52 -3.84 -52.62
N THR A 439 -16.16 -2.89 -53.45
CA THR A 439 -15.97 -3.13 -54.88
C THR A 439 -14.57 -3.69 -55.12
N ASP A 440 -14.47 -4.66 -56.02
CA ASP A 440 -13.16 -5.15 -56.47
C ASP A 440 -12.42 -4.00 -57.17
N ARG A 441 -11.18 -3.74 -56.73
CA ARG A 441 -10.30 -2.72 -57.30
C ARG A 441 -10.08 -2.92 -58.80
N ALA A 442 -10.12 -4.16 -59.31
CA ALA A 442 -10.01 -4.45 -60.74
C ALA A 442 -11.23 -3.98 -61.57
N SER A 443 -12.36 -3.68 -60.92
CA SER A 443 -13.58 -3.16 -61.59
C SER A 443 -13.55 -1.65 -61.83
N TRP A 444 -12.45 -0.96 -61.52
CA TRP A 444 -12.33 0.49 -61.62
C TRP A 444 -11.25 0.94 -62.62
N PRO A 445 -11.44 2.10 -63.30
CA PRO A 445 -10.47 2.60 -64.29
C PRO A 445 -9.14 3.06 -63.67
N SER A 446 -9.10 3.31 -62.36
CA SER A 446 -7.86 3.58 -61.63
C SER A 446 -8.01 3.21 -60.14
N GLY A 447 -6.87 2.95 -59.49
CA GLY A 447 -6.83 2.72 -58.03
C GLY A 447 -7.32 3.93 -57.23
N ASP A 448 -7.10 5.14 -57.73
CA ASP A 448 -7.58 6.38 -57.14
C ASP A 448 -9.11 6.49 -57.19
N ALA A 449 -9.73 6.13 -58.33
CA ALA A 449 -11.18 6.15 -58.48
C ALA A 449 -11.86 5.15 -57.52
N TRP A 450 -11.32 3.93 -57.44
CA TRP A 450 -11.72 2.93 -56.46
C TRP A 450 -11.59 3.46 -55.02
N LEU A 451 -10.43 3.99 -54.65
CA LEU A 451 -10.18 4.47 -53.30
C LEU A 451 -11.12 5.63 -52.93
N ARG A 452 -11.36 6.57 -53.84
CA ARG A 452 -12.31 7.67 -53.61
C ARG A 452 -13.72 7.16 -53.36
N PHE A 453 -14.15 6.13 -54.08
CA PHE A 453 -15.43 5.47 -53.84
C PHE A 453 -15.47 4.77 -52.47
N GLU A 454 -14.48 3.94 -52.13
CA GLU A 454 -14.44 3.23 -50.85
C GLU A 454 -14.37 4.19 -49.64
N VAL A 455 -13.64 5.30 -49.74
CA VAL A 455 -13.61 6.37 -48.72
C VAL A 455 -14.97 7.07 -48.62
N LEU A 456 -15.61 7.40 -49.74
CA LEU A 456 -16.96 7.99 -49.77
C LEU A 456 -18.00 7.05 -49.15
N SER A 457 -17.99 5.77 -49.51
CA SER A 457 -18.86 4.74 -48.96
C SER A 457 -18.62 4.53 -47.46
N THR A 458 -17.35 4.52 -47.03
CA THR A 458 -16.98 4.43 -45.61
C THR A 458 -17.52 5.62 -44.81
N TRP A 459 -17.37 6.86 -45.31
CA TRP A 459 -17.96 8.05 -44.68
C TRP A 459 -19.49 8.01 -44.71
N ALA A 460 -20.09 7.65 -45.85
CA ALA A 460 -21.55 7.63 -46.01
C ALA A 460 -22.24 6.62 -45.08
N GLY A 461 -21.62 5.46 -44.85
CA GLY A 461 -22.14 4.39 -43.99
C GLY A 461 -21.89 4.59 -42.49
N ARG A 462 -20.85 5.34 -42.10
CA ARG A 462 -20.50 5.55 -40.66
C ARG A 462 -20.96 6.87 -40.07
N SER A 463 -21.18 7.89 -40.89
CA SER A 463 -21.55 9.24 -40.44
C SER A 463 -23.07 9.38 -40.35
N THR A 464 -23.57 9.91 -39.23
CA THR A 464 -24.99 10.30 -39.11
C THR A 464 -25.31 11.50 -40.00
N ALA A 465 -26.60 11.83 -40.21
CA ALA A 465 -26.96 13.00 -41.00
C ALA A 465 -26.36 14.33 -40.43
N PRO A 466 -26.36 14.59 -39.11
CA PRO A 466 -25.63 15.72 -38.53
C PRO A 466 -24.11 15.65 -38.73
N ASP A 467 -23.47 14.48 -38.58
CA ASP A 467 -22.03 14.33 -38.82
C ASP A 467 -21.64 14.74 -40.24
N LYS A 468 -22.49 14.46 -41.24
CA LYS A 468 -22.23 14.79 -42.65
C LYS A 468 -22.21 16.30 -42.90
N THR A 469 -22.96 17.08 -42.11
CA THR A 469 -22.97 18.55 -42.15
C THR A 469 -21.82 19.15 -41.36
N ASN A 470 -21.55 18.65 -40.15
CA ASN A 470 -20.53 19.21 -39.26
C ASN A 470 -19.10 18.80 -39.67
N HIS A 471 -18.97 17.60 -40.26
CA HIS A 471 -17.70 16.99 -40.66
C HIS A 471 -17.80 16.46 -42.11
N PRO A 472 -17.96 17.36 -43.10
CA PRO A 472 -18.03 16.97 -44.50
C PRO A 472 -16.71 16.36 -44.96
N LEU A 473 -16.80 15.44 -45.92
CA LEU A 473 -15.62 14.88 -46.58
C LEU A 473 -14.97 15.98 -47.44
N ARG A 474 -13.85 16.53 -46.98
CA ARG A 474 -13.11 17.60 -47.67
C ARG A 474 -12.44 17.08 -48.94
N GLU A 475 -11.99 18.00 -49.80
CA GLU A 475 -11.13 17.63 -50.92
C GLU A 475 -9.75 17.14 -50.43
N TYR A 476 -9.25 16.09 -51.08
CA TYR A 476 -7.95 15.50 -50.80
C TYR A 476 -7.32 14.93 -52.08
N THR A 477 -5.99 14.92 -52.11
CA THR A 477 -5.18 14.28 -53.14
C THR A 477 -4.67 12.92 -52.66
N ILE A 478 -4.33 12.06 -53.61
CA ILE A 478 -3.79 10.72 -53.38
C ILE A 478 -2.38 10.73 -53.96
N GLY A 479 -1.38 10.45 -53.13
CA GLY A 479 0.01 10.32 -53.54
C GLY A 479 0.23 9.04 -54.33
N THR A 480 1.24 9.03 -55.20
CA THR A 480 1.54 7.91 -56.11
C THR A 480 1.72 6.58 -55.40
N ASP A 481 2.31 6.60 -54.21
CA ASP A 481 2.65 5.41 -53.43
C ASP A 481 1.51 4.95 -52.51
N PHE A 482 0.43 5.75 -52.42
CA PHE A 482 -0.66 5.48 -51.48
C PHE A 482 -1.41 4.20 -51.83
N VAL A 483 -1.96 4.11 -53.05
CA VAL A 483 -2.74 2.93 -53.45
C VAL A 483 -1.87 1.66 -53.58
N PRO A 484 -0.59 1.72 -54.01
CA PRO A 484 0.36 0.62 -53.83
C PRO A 484 0.49 0.15 -52.37
N SER A 485 0.62 1.08 -51.41
CA SER A 485 0.80 0.74 -49.97
C SER A 485 -0.40 0.03 -49.33
N LEU A 486 -1.59 0.08 -49.94
CA LEU A 486 -2.78 -0.66 -49.48
C LEU A 486 -2.76 -2.14 -49.89
N THR A 487 -1.95 -2.52 -50.88
CA THR A 487 -1.94 -3.89 -51.45
C THR A 487 -1.53 -4.97 -50.44
N PRO A 488 -0.57 -4.76 -49.52
CA PRO A 488 -0.19 -5.75 -48.50
C PRO A 488 -1.14 -5.83 -47.28
N LEU A 489 -2.28 -5.12 -47.29
CA LEU A 489 -3.21 -5.08 -46.17
C LEU A 489 -4.26 -6.19 -46.28
N ASP A 490 -4.52 -6.90 -45.17
CA ASP A 490 -5.70 -7.77 -45.10
C ASP A 490 -7.02 -6.96 -45.09
N ALA A 491 -8.16 -7.66 -45.26
CA ALA A 491 -9.46 -7.01 -45.35
C ALA A 491 -9.83 -6.18 -44.09
N GLY A 492 -9.35 -6.56 -42.91
CA GLY A 492 -9.56 -5.82 -41.66
C GLY A 492 -8.62 -4.63 -41.53
N GLN A 493 -7.34 -4.77 -41.90
CA GLN A 493 -6.37 -3.68 -41.96
C GLN A 493 -6.79 -2.60 -42.97
N LEU A 494 -7.26 -3.00 -44.16
CA LEU A 494 -7.81 -2.09 -45.16
C LEU A 494 -9.03 -1.32 -44.62
N GLU A 495 -9.88 -1.95 -43.81
CA GLU A 495 -11.01 -1.24 -43.18
C GLU A 495 -10.54 -0.19 -42.17
N LYS A 496 -9.56 -0.54 -41.33
CA LYS A 496 -8.97 0.39 -40.36
C LYS A 496 -8.28 1.57 -41.05
N ALA A 497 -7.65 1.32 -42.20
CA ALA A 497 -7.07 2.34 -43.07
C ALA A 497 -8.14 3.25 -43.66
N LEU A 498 -9.19 2.73 -44.30
CA LEU A 498 -10.30 3.52 -44.84
C LEU A 498 -10.98 4.37 -43.76
N ARG A 499 -11.20 3.81 -42.56
CA ARG A 499 -11.70 4.56 -41.40
C ARG A 499 -10.74 5.69 -40.99
N ALA A 500 -9.43 5.46 -40.99
CA ALA A 500 -8.43 6.48 -40.66
C ALA A 500 -8.37 7.61 -41.71
N ILE A 501 -8.47 7.27 -43.00
CA ILE A 501 -8.55 8.26 -44.08
C ILE A 501 -9.76 9.18 -43.86
N VAL A 502 -10.95 8.61 -43.60
CA VAL A 502 -12.14 9.42 -43.30
C VAL A 502 -11.94 10.31 -42.07
N ASP A 503 -11.33 9.80 -40.99
CA ASP A 503 -11.06 10.58 -39.78
C ASP A 503 -10.11 11.76 -40.07
N VAL A 504 -9.08 11.55 -40.90
CA VAL A 504 -8.12 12.60 -41.31
C VAL A 504 -8.77 13.61 -42.25
N VAL A 505 -9.42 13.17 -43.33
CA VAL A 505 -10.01 14.03 -44.37
C VAL A 505 -11.15 14.90 -43.82
N THR A 506 -11.92 14.39 -42.85
CA THR A 506 -12.96 15.19 -42.16
C THR A 506 -12.39 16.15 -41.09
N GLY A 507 -11.10 16.04 -40.77
CA GLY A 507 -10.42 16.84 -39.74
C GLY A 507 -10.61 16.35 -38.31
N ARG A 508 -11.18 15.16 -38.10
CA ARG A 508 -11.51 14.59 -36.77
C ARG A 508 -10.39 13.75 -36.15
N ALA A 509 -9.30 13.47 -36.87
CA ALA A 509 -8.22 12.62 -36.39
C ALA A 509 -7.56 13.11 -35.08
N SER A 510 -7.62 14.41 -34.78
CA SER A 510 -7.17 15.01 -33.51
C SER A 510 -8.14 14.80 -32.34
N GLU A 511 -9.44 14.64 -32.61
CA GLU A 511 -10.48 14.35 -31.60
C GLU A 511 -10.40 12.90 -31.11
N ILE A 512 -9.85 12.01 -31.94
CA ILE A 512 -9.86 10.57 -31.71
C ILE A 512 -8.52 10.14 -31.09
N THR A 513 -8.49 9.99 -29.76
CA THR A 513 -7.29 9.54 -29.01
C THR A 513 -6.69 8.25 -29.58
N GLY A 514 -7.53 7.34 -30.06
CA GLY A 514 -7.15 6.10 -30.75
C GLY A 514 -6.47 6.27 -32.11
N ARG A 515 -6.15 7.49 -32.55
CA ARG A 515 -5.31 7.77 -33.72
C ARG A 515 -3.88 8.13 -33.38
N GLN A 516 -3.53 8.44 -32.12
CA GLN A 516 -2.17 8.86 -31.72
C GLN A 516 -1.54 9.83 -32.75
N LEU A 517 -2.27 10.91 -33.05
CA LEU A 517 -1.93 11.80 -34.15
C LEU A 517 -0.67 12.62 -33.81
N HIS A 518 0.38 12.48 -34.60
CA HIS A 518 1.65 13.17 -34.40
C HIS A 518 2.24 13.64 -35.73
N ARG A 519 3.04 14.71 -35.71
CA ARG A 519 3.89 15.06 -36.86
C ARG A 519 4.96 13.99 -37.04
N LEU A 520 5.23 13.61 -38.28
CA LEU A 520 6.28 12.65 -38.60
C LEU A 520 7.66 13.30 -38.34
N ARG A 521 8.59 12.53 -37.78
CA ARG A 521 9.99 12.93 -37.57
C ARG A 521 10.88 12.21 -38.57
N THR A 522 12.04 12.79 -38.89
CA THR A 522 13.03 12.19 -39.78
C THR A 522 13.73 10.94 -39.22
N GLY A 523 13.45 10.58 -37.97
CA GLY A 523 13.96 9.38 -37.31
C GLY A 523 13.36 9.20 -35.91
N GLU A 524 13.80 8.14 -35.24
CA GLU A 524 13.27 7.69 -33.94
C GLU A 524 13.65 8.61 -32.76
N ALA A 525 14.78 9.30 -32.84
CA ALA A 525 15.30 10.11 -31.75
C ALA A 525 14.33 11.24 -31.35
N GLY A 526 14.26 11.51 -30.03
CA GLY A 526 13.35 12.53 -29.46
C GLY A 526 13.55 13.94 -30.03
N ASN A 527 14.76 14.24 -30.51
CA ASN A 527 15.17 15.51 -31.09
C ASN A 527 15.28 15.50 -32.64
N SER A 528 14.81 14.44 -33.31
CA SER A 528 14.79 14.40 -34.78
C SER A 528 13.82 15.46 -35.33
N PRO A 529 14.24 16.27 -36.33
CA PRO A 529 13.38 17.30 -36.90
C PRO A 529 12.12 16.70 -37.55
N TYR A 530 11.07 17.51 -37.63
CA TYR A 530 9.83 17.13 -38.30
C TYR A 530 10.02 17.07 -39.81
N VAL A 531 9.31 16.15 -40.46
CA VAL A 531 9.31 15.97 -41.91
C VAL A 531 8.41 17.05 -42.53
N SER A 532 9.03 17.97 -43.27
CA SER A 532 8.36 18.98 -44.10
C SER A 532 8.89 18.94 -45.54
N ARG A 533 8.06 19.39 -46.47
CA ARG A 533 8.35 19.48 -47.91
C ARG A 533 8.56 20.95 -48.30
N ALA A 534 9.24 21.20 -49.43
CA ALA A 534 9.61 22.54 -49.89
C ALA A 534 8.43 23.47 -50.22
N ASP A 535 7.23 22.92 -50.43
CA ASP A 535 5.94 23.63 -50.59
C ASP A 535 5.32 24.06 -49.24
N GLY A 536 5.97 23.77 -48.11
CA GLY A 536 5.49 24.03 -46.77
C GLY A 536 4.58 22.94 -46.21
N ALA A 537 4.31 21.86 -46.94
CA ALA A 537 3.51 20.75 -46.43
C ALA A 537 4.22 20.04 -45.27
N THR A 538 3.47 19.73 -44.21
CA THR A 538 3.97 19.00 -43.03
C THR A 538 3.46 17.57 -43.05
N CYS A 539 4.33 16.58 -42.87
CA CYS A 539 3.92 15.19 -42.80
C CYS A 539 3.42 14.83 -41.38
N TRP A 540 2.31 14.09 -41.34
CA TRP A 540 1.66 13.60 -40.13
C TRP A 540 1.51 12.08 -40.21
N ARG A 541 1.55 11.44 -39.04
CA ARG A 541 1.27 10.01 -38.86
C ARG A 541 0.07 9.81 -37.94
N ALA A 542 -0.85 8.94 -38.34
CA ALA A 542 -2.02 8.52 -37.57
C ALA A 542 -2.09 6.99 -37.51
N SER A 543 -2.23 6.43 -36.32
CA SER A 543 -2.34 4.98 -36.11
C SER A 543 -3.62 4.41 -36.72
N ILE A 544 -3.47 3.38 -37.56
CA ILE A 544 -4.60 2.54 -37.99
C ILE A 544 -4.82 1.37 -37.03
N GLU A 545 -3.78 0.98 -36.29
CA GLU A 545 -3.77 -0.06 -35.26
C GLU A 545 -2.95 0.39 -34.04
N ILE A 546 -3.30 -0.08 -32.84
CA ILE A 546 -2.60 0.21 -31.57
C ILE A 546 -2.45 -1.10 -30.80
N ASN A 547 -1.34 -1.27 -30.08
CA ASN A 547 -1.02 -2.45 -29.24
C ASN A 547 -0.96 -3.78 -30.02
N VAL A 548 -0.57 -3.74 -31.30
CA VAL A 548 -0.33 -4.91 -32.15
C VAL A 548 1.13 -4.92 -32.58
N ALA A 549 1.78 -6.08 -32.63
CA ALA A 549 3.10 -6.21 -33.23
C ALA A 549 3.04 -5.82 -34.70
N SER A 550 4.03 -5.06 -35.20
CA SER A 550 4.01 -4.50 -36.55
C SER A 550 2.76 -3.64 -36.83
N ALA A 551 2.30 -2.89 -35.82
CA ALA A 551 1.21 -1.93 -35.96
C ALA A 551 1.45 -0.97 -37.12
N ARG A 552 0.38 -0.63 -37.86
CA ARG A 552 0.46 0.24 -39.03
C ARG A 552 -0.02 1.67 -38.75
N ARG A 553 0.55 2.61 -39.49
CA ARG A 553 0.24 4.04 -39.46
C ARG A 553 -0.06 4.56 -40.87
N LEU A 554 -1.04 5.43 -40.98
CA LEU A 554 -1.33 6.26 -42.14
C LEU A 554 -0.42 7.48 -42.09
N HIS A 555 0.41 7.67 -43.12
CA HIS A 555 1.15 8.89 -43.39
C HIS A 555 0.38 9.76 -44.38
N TYR A 556 0.31 11.06 -44.08
CA TYR A 556 -0.32 12.05 -44.95
C TYR A 556 0.39 13.40 -44.80
N TRP A 557 0.36 14.19 -45.87
CA TRP A 557 0.80 15.57 -45.85
C TRP A 557 -0.38 16.50 -45.60
N GLN A 558 -0.17 17.49 -44.75
CA GLN A 558 -1.07 18.63 -44.59
C GLN A 558 -0.41 19.86 -45.20
N HIS A 559 -1.05 20.41 -46.22
CA HIS A 559 -0.60 21.63 -46.90
C HIS A 559 -0.94 22.89 -46.07
N PRO A 560 -0.25 24.03 -46.26
CA PRO A 560 -0.51 25.27 -45.52
C PRO A 560 -1.95 25.81 -45.67
N ASN A 561 -2.62 25.51 -46.77
CA ASN A 561 -4.03 25.84 -47.01
C ASN A 561 -5.03 24.87 -46.32
N GLY A 562 -4.53 23.87 -45.58
CA GLY A 562 -5.34 22.86 -44.89
C GLY A 562 -5.78 21.68 -45.75
N SER A 563 -5.37 21.59 -47.02
CA SER A 563 -5.66 20.40 -47.84
C SER A 563 -4.83 19.19 -47.39
N ILE A 564 -5.37 18.00 -47.67
CA ILE A 564 -4.79 16.72 -47.27
C ILE A 564 -4.31 15.98 -48.53
N GLU A 565 -3.10 15.45 -48.46
CA GLU A 565 -2.52 14.54 -49.46
C GLU A 565 -2.16 13.22 -48.77
N LEU A 566 -2.81 12.13 -49.14
CA LEU A 566 -2.56 10.81 -48.57
C LEU A 566 -1.25 10.25 -49.15
N SER A 567 -0.25 9.91 -48.34
CA SER A 567 1.06 9.46 -48.87
C SER A 567 1.24 7.95 -48.85
N ARG A 568 1.10 7.27 -47.70
CA ARG A 568 1.13 5.79 -47.60
C ARG A 568 0.59 5.23 -46.29
N VAL A 569 0.33 3.92 -46.25
CA VAL A 569 0.11 3.13 -45.03
C VAL A 569 1.32 2.23 -44.81
N VAL A 570 2.00 2.38 -43.67
CA VAL A 570 3.31 1.76 -43.38
C VAL A 570 3.37 1.22 -41.96
N LEU A 571 4.46 0.50 -41.62
CA LEU A 571 4.74 0.06 -40.25
C LEU A 571 5.06 1.24 -39.33
N HIS A 572 4.86 1.08 -38.03
CA HIS A 572 4.98 2.19 -37.08
C HIS A 572 6.39 2.79 -36.92
N ASP A 573 7.41 2.05 -37.37
CA ASP A 573 8.84 2.41 -37.37
C ASP A 573 9.33 2.90 -38.74
N ASP A 574 8.46 2.96 -39.75
CA ASP A 574 8.78 3.68 -40.98
C ASP A 574 8.67 5.18 -40.69
N PHE A 575 9.75 5.91 -40.99
CA PHE A 575 9.84 7.36 -40.83
C PHE A 575 9.90 8.09 -42.18
N GLN A 576 9.75 7.37 -43.30
CA GLN A 576 9.70 7.94 -44.62
C GLN A 576 8.26 8.33 -44.99
N PRO A 577 8.04 9.52 -45.57
CA PRO A 577 6.71 10.06 -45.89
C PRO A 577 6.18 9.58 -47.24
#